data_AF-A0A6N8FLX2-F1
#
_entry.id   AF-A0A6N8FLX2-F1
#
_cell.length_a   1.000
_cell.length_b   1.000
_cell.length_c   1.000
_cell.angle_alpha   90.00
_cell.angle_beta   90.00
_cell.angle_gamma   90.00
#
_symmetry.space_group_name_H-M   'P 1'
#
loop_
_entity.id
_entity.type
_entity.pdbx_description
1 polymer ?
#
loop_
_entity_poly.entity_id
_entity_poly.type
_entity_poly.pdbx_seq_one_letter_code
_entity_poly.pdbx_strand_id
1 'polypeptide(L)'
;MTDGGQQFLQELAKEIGNHPEKLSILEEYEVHISDLIQEESIPTDQVYEQLLIRLGTPKEIASMWKQESRITPRKTQWLFVILNSLLFIGGGILTLSYNVLDWNWIEWLWASLTDISIIIMLIYILFWGLLGYEIGREFGHRGRELLRKTFFISVIPNFVFMYLIIFKLIPHEWFQPLLNVPFMVACIVLTAFLYPVSWIGYRWGRKASV
;
A
#
# COMPACT_ATOMS: atom_id res chain seq x y z
N MET A 1 14.93 -4.47 32.96
CA MET A 1 14.24 -5.75 32.64
C MET A 1 14.76 -6.85 33.54
N THR A 2 13.89 -7.74 33.98
CA THR A 2 14.22 -8.93 34.76
C THR A 2 14.61 -10.10 33.84
N ASP A 3 15.32 -11.11 34.34
CA ASP A 3 15.73 -12.30 33.57
C ASP A 3 14.53 -13.00 32.90
N GLY A 4 13.39 -13.11 33.60
CA GLY A 4 12.18 -13.73 33.05
C GLY A 4 11.59 -13.00 31.85
N GLY A 5 11.62 -11.66 31.84
CA GLY A 5 11.15 -10.87 30.70
C GLY A 5 12.05 -11.00 29.47
N GLN A 6 13.37 -11.06 29.67
CA GLN A 6 14.31 -11.30 28.58
C GLN A 6 14.19 -12.70 28.00
N GLN A 7 14.00 -13.72 28.85
CA GLN A 7 13.77 -15.09 28.39
C GLN A 7 12.52 -15.19 27.51
N PHE A 8 11.41 -14.57 27.94
CA PHE A 8 10.16 -14.56 27.18
C PHE A 8 10.33 -13.94 25.79
N LEU A 9 11.00 -12.78 25.69
CA LEU A 9 11.25 -12.12 24.40
C LEU A 9 12.18 -12.92 23.48
N GLN A 10 13.18 -13.62 24.04
CA GLN A 10 14.05 -14.49 23.25
C GLN A 10 13.29 -15.69 22.66
N GLU A 11 12.43 -16.34 23.46
CA GLU A 11 11.58 -17.42 22.98
C GLU A 11 10.59 -16.93 21.93
N LEU A 12 9.96 -15.77 22.15
CA LEU A 12 9.07 -15.14 21.19
C LEU A 12 9.80 -14.81 19.89
N ALA A 13 11.00 -14.23 19.97
CA ALA A 13 11.82 -13.93 18.80
C ALA A 13 12.21 -15.17 17.99
N LYS A 14 12.37 -16.32 18.65
CA LYS A 14 12.66 -17.61 18.01
C LYS A 14 11.41 -18.17 17.32
N GLU A 15 10.27 -18.15 17.99
CA GLU A 15 9.00 -18.68 17.46
C GLU A 15 8.44 -17.84 16.30
N ILE A 16 8.60 -16.51 16.35
CA ILE A 16 8.23 -15.58 15.27
C ILE A 16 9.06 -15.83 13.98
N GLY A 17 10.31 -16.26 14.11
CA GLY A 17 11.17 -16.57 12.97
C GLY A 17 11.54 -15.33 12.13
N ASN A 18 11.39 -15.43 10.80
CA ASN A 18 11.68 -14.37 9.82
C ASN A 18 10.43 -13.53 9.46
N HIS A 19 9.68 -13.09 10.47
CA HIS A 19 8.53 -12.23 10.23
C HIS A 19 8.98 -10.81 9.82
N PRO A 20 8.36 -10.19 8.78
CA PRO A 20 8.75 -8.86 8.32
C PRO A 20 8.62 -7.77 9.39
N GLU A 21 7.71 -7.96 10.35
CA GLU A 21 7.47 -7.03 11.46
C GLU A 21 8.07 -7.50 12.79
N LYS A 22 9.00 -8.47 12.75
CA LYS A 22 9.59 -9.07 13.97
C LYS A 22 10.06 -8.02 14.98
N LEU A 23 10.82 -7.02 14.53
CA LEU A 23 11.37 -5.99 15.43
C LEU A 23 10.26 -5.18 16.10
N SER A 24 9.21 -4.84 15.36
CA SER A 24 8.04 -4.16 15.94
C SER A 24 7.39 -4.98 17.03
N ILE A 25 7.11 -6.25 16.72
CA ILE A 25 6.35 -7.12 17.61
C ILE A 25 7.16 -7.27 18.91
N LEU A 26 8.48 -7.42 18.81
CA LEU A 26 9.35 -7.50 19.98
C LEU A 26 9.36 -6.20 20.79
N GLU A 27 9.44 -5.02 20.15
CA GLU A 27 9.36 -3.73 20.85
C GLU A 27 8.02 -3.52 21.55
N GLU A 28 6.90 -3.89 20.92
CA GLU A 28 5.56 -3.76 21.49
C GLU A 28 5.42 -4.63 22.75
N TYR A 29 5.86 -5.89 22.66
CA TYR A 29 5.84 -6.81 23.80
C TYR A 29 6.85 -6.41 24.87
N GLU A 30 7.98 -5.80 24.52
CA GLU A 30 8.95 -5.27 25.49
C GLU A 30 8.35 -4.16 26.35
N VAL A 31 7.60 -3.24 25.73
CA VAL A 31 6.87 -2.18 26.46
C VAL A 31 5.79 -2.80 27.35
N HIS A 32 4.95 -3.68 26.80
CA HIS A 32 3.89 -4.35 27.57
C HIS A 32 4.42 -5.16 28.77
N ILE A 33 5.53 -5.89 28.59
CA ILE A 33 6.17 -6.64 29.68
C ILE A 33 6.71 -5.69 30.75
N SER A 34 7.32 -4.58 30.32
CA SER A 34 7.85 -3.59 31.26
C SER A 34 6.75 -2.94 32.09
N ASP A 35 5.63 -2.59 31.44
CA ASP A 35 4.45 -2.02 32.10
C ASP A 35 3.83 -3.02 33.08
N LEU A 36 3.65 -4.28 32.69
CA LEU A 36 3.12 -5.35 33.54
C LEU A 36 3.98 -5.58 34.80
N ILE A 37 5.30 -5.64 34.64
CA ILE A 37 6.22 -5.83 35.78
C ILE A 37 6.12 -4.65 36.74
N GLN A 38 5.98 -3.43 36.21
CA GLN A 38 5.93 -2.21 37.01
C GLN A 38 4.59 -2.04 37.74
N GLU A 39 3.46 -2.40 37.11
CA GLU A 39 2.12 -2.29 37.72
C GLU A 39 1.89 -3.35 38.80
N GLU A 40 2.27 -4.61 38.55
CA GLU A 40 1.92 -5.73 39.44
C GLU A 40 2.99 -6.03 40.50
N SER A 41 4.11 -5.29 40.53
CA SER A 41 5.21 -5.48 41.50
C SER A 41 5.65 -6.94 41.61
N ILE A 42 5.70 -7.62 40.46
CA ILE A 42 5.85 -9.08 40.39
C ILE A 42 7.21 -9.49 40.94
N PRO A 43 7.28 -10.51 41.84
CA PRO A 43 8.53 -11.08 42.29
C PRO A 43 9.40 -11.55 41.11
N THR A 44 10.68 -11.19 41.12
CA THR A 44 11.62 -11.43 40.01
C THR A 44 11.68 -12.89 39.55
N ASP A 45 11.47 -13.82 40.47
CA ASP A 45 11.47 -15.27 40.29
C ASP A 45 10.19 -15.82 39.63
N GLN A 46 9.08 -15.08 39.67
CA GLN A 46 7.77 -15.50 39.12
C GLN A 46 7.38 -14.76 37.84
N VAL A 47 8.20 -13.82 37.39
CA VAL A 47 7.91 -13.00 36.20
C VAL A 47 7.59 -13.86 34.99
N TYR A 48 8.37 -14.92 34.73
CA TYR A 48 8.15 -15.76 33.55
C TYR A 48 6.79 -16.47 33.57
N GLU A 49 6.41 -17.07 34.70
CA GLU A 49 5.12 -17.77 34.82
C GLU A 49 3.94 -16.79 34.72
N GLN A 50 4.04 -15.61 35.34
CA GLN A 50 3.01 -14.58 35.24
C GLN A 50 2.84 -14.08 33.80
N LEU A 51 3.94 -13.91 33.05
CA LEU A 51 3.89 -13.54 31.64
C LEU A 51 3.18 -14.61 30.80
N LEU A 52 3.43 -15.90 31.06
CA LEU A 52 2.71 -16.99 30.37
C LEU A 52 1.20 -16.98 30.67
N ILE A 53 0.81 -16.69 31.90
CA ILE A 53 -0.61 -16.63 32.30
C ILE A 53 -1.32 -15.43 31.66
N ARG A 54 -0.66 -14.27 31.63
CA ARG A 54 -1.28 -13.01 31.17
C ARG A 54 -1.24 -12.83 29.65
N LEU A 55 -0.11 -13.14 29.03
CA LEU A 55 0.12 -12.89 27.60
C LEU A 55 -0.07 -14.15 26.75
N GLY A 56 -0.08 -15.33 27.38
CA GLY A 56 -0.06 -16.62 26.68
C GLY A 56 1.38 -17.08 26.38
N THR A 57 1.50 -18.25 25.77
CA THR A 57 2.83 -18.79 25.44
C THR A 57 3.46 -18.07 24.23
N PRO A 58 4.80 -17.93 24.18
CA PRO A 58 5.49 -17.37 23.01
C PRO A 58 5.09 -18.03 21.69
N LYS A 59 4.78 -19.34 21.73
CA LYS A 59 4.33 -20.12 20.58
C LYS A 59 2.92 -19.74 20.12
N GLU A 60 1.98 -19.55 21.05
CA GLU A 60 0.62 -19.08 20.74
C GLU A 60 0.66 -17.68 20.14
N ILE A 61 1.40 -16.76 20.76
CA ILE A 61 1.58 -15.39 20.26
C ILE A 61 2.17 -15.43 18.84
N ALA A 62 3.25 -16.18 18.62
CA ALA A 62 3.85 -16.32 17.31
C ALA A 62 2.89 -16.94 16.27
N SER A 63 1.99 -17.83 16.68
CA SER A 63 0.98 -18.42 15.80
C SER A 63 -0.08 -17.40 15.38
N MET A 64 -0.52 -16.52 16.30
CA MET A 64 -1.45 -15.43 16.01
C MET A 64 -0.85 -14.47 14.99
N TRP A 65 0.39 -14.03 15.22
CA TRP A 65 1.10 -13.15 14.29
C TRP A 65 1.38 -13.82 12.94
N LYS A 66 1.68 -15.13 12.89
CA LYS A 66 1.79 -15.87 11.61
C LYS A 66 0.46 -15.91 10.85
N GLN A 67 -0.67 -16.01 11.54
CA GLN A 67 -1.98 -16.00 10.91
C GLN A 67 -2.33 -14.60 10.39
N GLU A 68 -2.06 -13.55 11.16
CA GLU A 68 -2.25 -12.15 10.79
C GLU A 68 -1.33 -11.73 9.63
N SER A 69 -0.11 -12.28 9.57
CA SER A 69 0.81 -12.12 8.44
C SER A 69 0.26 -12.61 7.09
N ARG A 70 -0.80 -13.42 7.06
CA ARG A 70 -1.42 -13.76 5.76
C ARG A 70 -2.03 -12.55 5.06
N ILE A 71 -2.35 -11.48 5.79
CA ILE A 71 -2.91 -10.19 5.31
C ILE A 71 -1.83 -9.08 5.43
N THR A 72 -0.56 -9.40 5.20
CA THR A 72 0.56 -8.43 5.37
C THR A 72 0.46 -7.25 4.39
N PRO A 73 0.86 -6.02 4.81
CA PRO A 73 0.93 -4.78 4.00
C PRO A 73 1.55 -4.93 2.62
N ARG A 74 2.50 -5.85 2.50
CA ARG A 74 3.23 -6.15 1.28
C ARG A 74 2.35 -6.76 0.18
N LYS A 75 1.34 -7.56 0.54
CA LYS A 75 0.40 -8.14 -0.44
C LYS A 75 -0.54 -7.09 -0.99
N THR A 76 -1.10 -6.26 -0.12
CA THR A 76 -1.95 -5.12 -0.47
C THR A 76 -1.20 -4.12 -1.37
N GLN A 77 0.05 -3.79 -1.01
CA GLN A 77 0.94 -2.99 -1.86
C GLN A 77 1.15 -3.61 -3.26
N TRP A 78 1.46 -4.92 -3.33
CA TRP A 78 1.70 -5.58 -4.62
C TRP A 78 0.44 -5.67 -5.48
N LEU A 79 -0.72 -5.91 -4.86
CA LEU A 79 -2.00 -5.92 -5.56
C LEU A 79 -2.25 -4.58 -6.26
N PHE A 80 -1.93 -3.47 -5.60
CA PHE A 80 -2.05 -2.14 -6.19
C PHE A 80 -1.04 -1.87 -7.31
N VAL A 81 0.23 -2.25 -7.11
CA VAL A 81 1.26 -2.11 -8.15
C VAL A 81 0.87 -2.94 -9.39
N ILE A 82 0.36 -4.15 -9.20
CA ILE A 82 -0.12 -5.02 -10.28
C ILE A 82 -1.31 -4.38 -10.99
N LEU A 83 -2.30 -3.87 -10.25
CA LEU A 83 -3.48 -3.24 -10.86
C LEU A 83 -3.10 -2.03 -11.72
N ASN A 84 -2.26 -1.14 -11.20
CA ASN A 84 -1.80 0.03 -11.96
C ASN A 84 -0.95 -0.38 -13.17
N SER A 85 -0.12 -1.42 -13.04
CA SER A 85 0.65 -1.97 -14.16
C SER A 85 -0.24 -2.58 -15.23
N LEU A 86 -1.29 -3.32 -14.85
CA LEU A 86 -2.27 -3.89 -15.78
C LEU A 86 -3.04 -2.81 -16.52
N LEU A 87 -3.44 -1.73 -15.83
CA LEU A 87 -4.09 -0.59 -16.47
C LEU A 87 -3.15 0.10 -17.48
N PHE A 88 -1.88 0.30 -17.11
CA PHE A 88 -0.89 0.91 -17.99
C PHE A 88 -0.60 0.04 -19.22
N ILE A 89 -0.31 -1.25 -19.02
CA ILE A 89 -0.04 -2.21 -20.10
C ILE A 89 -1.29 -2.39 -20.98
N GLY A 90 -2.47 -2.50 -20.36
CA GLY A 90 -3.74 -2.62 -21.06
C GLY A 90 -4.03 -1.40 -21.95
N GLY A 91 -3.81 -0.19 -21.44
CA GLY A 91 -3.92 1.04 -22.23
C GLY A 91 -2.92 1.08 -23.40
N GLY A 92 -1.70 0.61 -23.18
CA GLY A 92 -0.67 0.49 -24.23
C GLY A 92 -1.06 -0.52 -25.33
N ILE A 93 -1.52 -1.71 -24.95
CA ILE A 93 -1.99 -2.74 -25.88
C ILE A 93 -3.20 -2.22 -26.66
N LEU A 94 -4.16 -1.58 -25.99
CA LEU A 94 -5.34 -1.02 -26.63
C LEU A 94 -4.96 0.05 -27.67
N THR A 95 -4.04 0.95 -27.31
CA THR A 95 -3.53 1.98 -28.25
C THR A 95 -2.88 1.34 -29.46
N LEU A 96 -2.00 0.35 -29.25
CA LEU A 96 -1.34 -0.35 -30.34
C LEU A 96 -2.35 -1.06 -31.24
N SER A 97 -3.35 -1.69 -30.63
CA SER A 97 -4.38 -2.44 -31.35
C SER A 97 -5.28 -1.51 -32.17
N TYR A 98 -5.62 -0.32 -31.65
CA TYR A 98 -6.38 0.70 -32.38
C TYR A 98 -5.63 1.22 -33.62
N ASN A 99 -4.30 1.35 -33.55
CA ASN A 99 -3.51 1.90 -34.66
C ASN A 99 -3.09 0.86 -35.71
N VAL A 100 -3.01 -0.42 -35.31
CA VAL A 100 -2.47 -1.49 -36.17
C VAL A 100 -3.57 -2.44 -36.66
N LEU A 101 -4.69 -2.54 -35.93
CA LEU A 101 -5.80 -3.44 -36.25
C LEU A 101 -7.05 -2.62 -36.61
N ASP A 102 -7.51 -2.75 -37.86
CA ASP A 102 -8.76 -2.14 -38.36
C ASP A 102 -10.01 -2.90 -37.86
N TRP A 103 -10.09 -3.16 -36.56
CA TRP A 103 -11.23 -3.84 -35.95
C TRP A 103 -12.27 -2.83 -35.46
N ASN A 104 -13.45 -2.83 -36.09
CA ASN A 104 -14.59 -1.99 -35.71
C ASN A 104 -14.96 -2.04 -34.22
N TRP A 105 -14.73 -3.19 -33.55
CA TRP A 105 -14.97 -3.33 -32.11
C TRP A 105 -13.99 -2.49 -31.27
N ILE A 106 -12.73 -2.41 -31.69
CA ILE A 106 -11.70 -1.61 -31.02
C ILE A 106 -11.99 -0.12 -31.20
N GLU A 107 -12.43 0.31 -32.39
CA GLU A 107 -12.83 1.69 -32.62
C GLU A 107 -13.99 2.13 -31.73
N TRP A 108 -15.02 1.28 -31.60
CA TRP A 108 -16.16 1.56 -30.73
C TRP A 108 -15.74 1.64 -29.25
N LEU A 109 -14.88 0.73 -28.80
CA LEU A 109 -14.33 0.73 -27.44
C LEU A 109 -13.48 1.99 -27.19
N TRP A 110 -12.63 2.36 -28.15
CA TRP A 110 -11.77 3.55 -28.09
C TRP A 110 -12.58 4.84 -28.02
N ALA A 111 -13.62 4.97 -28.84
CA ALA A 111 -14.54 6.11 -28.82
C ALA A 111 -15.28 6.20 -27.48
N SER A 112 -15.77 5.07 -26.96
CA SER A 112 -16.48 5.03 -25.68
C SER A 112 -15.58 5.42 -24.51
N LEU A 113 -14.33 4.92 -24.48
CA LEU A 113 -13.35 5.28 -23.46
C LEU A 113 -12.95 6.75 -23.52
N THR A 114 -12.87 7.31 -24.73
CA THR A 114 -12.62 8.74 -24.92
C THR A 114 -13.73 9.60 -24.34
N ASP A 115 -14.98 9.22 -24.55
CA ASP A 115 -16.15 9.97 -24.07
C ASP A 115 -16.24 9.99 -22.54
N ILE A 116 -15.86 8.88 -21.87
CA ILE A 116 -15.91 8.75 -20.40
C ILE A 116 -14.57 9.06 -19.71
N SER A 117 -13.60 9.64 -20.41
CA SER A 117 -12.24 9.85 -19.88
C SER A 117 -12.20 10.66 -18.58
N ILE A 118 -13.08 11.65 -18.42
CA ILE A 118 -13.21 12.42 -17.17
C ILE A 118 -13.69 11.53 -16.01
N ILE A 119 -14.66 10.64 -16.27
CA ILE A 119 -15.18 9.72 -15.26
C ILE A 119 -14.08 8.75 -14.83
N ILE A 120 -13.30 8.23 -15.78
CA ILE A 120 -12.15 7.36 -15.49
C ILE A 120 -11.15 8.07 -14.57
N MET A 121 -10.82 9.33 -14.85
CA MET A 121 -9.92 10.12 -14.00
C MET A 121 -10.47 10.32 -12.59
N LEU A 122 -11.76 10.62 -12.45
CA LEU A 122 -12.40 10.79 -11.13
C LEU A 122 -12.38 9.49 -10.31
N ILE A 123 -12.70 8.36 -10.95
CA ILE A 123 -12.61 7.04 -10.31
C ILE A 123 -11.17 6.74 -9.87
N TYR A 124 -10.18 7.07 -10.70
CA TYR A 124 -8.77 6.87 -10.38
C TYR A 124 -8.32 7.71 -9.17
N ILE A 125 -8.76 8.97 -9.08
CA ILE A 125 -8.49 9.84 -7.92
C ILE A 125 -9.13 9.26 -6.65
N LEU A 126 -10.41 8.84 -6.75
CA LEU A 126 -11.12 8.23 -5.63
C LEU A 126 -10.41 6.96 -5.15
N PHE A 127 -9.99 6.11 -6.09
CA PHE A 127 -9.23 4.90 -5.81
C PHE A 127 -7.94 5.22 -5.04
N TRP A 128 -7.17 6.22 -5.47
CA TRP A 128 -5.96 6.67 -4.77
C TRP A 128 -6.24 7.25 -3.38
N GLY A 129 -7.38 7.90 -3.18
CA GLY A 129 -7.84 8.37 -1.88
C GLY A 129 -8.20 7.22 -0.93
N LEU A 130 -8.98 6.25 -1.42
CA LEU A 130 -9.36 5.04 -0.69
C LEU A 130 -8.14 4.18 -0.33
N LEU A 131 -7.19 4.04 -1.25
CA LEU A 131 -5.91 3.37 -1.00
C LEU A 131 -5.14 4.06 0.13
N GLY A 132 -5.08 5.38 0.09
CA GLY A 132 -4.52 6.17 1.19
C GLY A 132 -5.20 5.83 2.51
N TYR A 133 -6.53 5.83 2.52
CA TYR A 133 -7.35 5.51 3.67
C TYR A 133 -7.10 4.10 4.22
N GLU A 134 -7.12 3.06 3.38
CA GLU A 134 -6.85 1.69 3.83
C GLU A 134 -5.45 1.55 4.43
N ILE A 135 -4.42 2.11 3.78
CA ILE A 135 -3.04 2.10 4.31
C ILE A 135 -2.96 2.83 5.65
N GLY A 136 -3.68 3.94 5.80
CA GLY A 136 -3.73 4.70 7.05
C GLY A 136 -4.40 3.92 8.17
N ARG A 137 -5.53 3.25 7.86
CA ARG A 137 -6.31 2.47 8.81
C ARG A 137 -5.59 1.20 9.25
N GLU A 138 -4.90 0.53 8.34
CA GLU A 138 -4.32 -0.79 8.59
C GLU A 138 -2.88 -0.72 9.12
N PHE A 139 -2.10 0.32 8.77
CA PHE A 139 -0.67 0.40 9.11
C PHE A 139 -0.27 1.61 9.97
N GLY A 140 -1.24 2.46 10.35
CA GLY A 140 -1.01 3.60 11.25
C GLY A 140 0.23 4.42 10.90
N HIS A 141 1.12 4.65 11.87
CA HIS A 141 2.33 5.45 11.68
C HIS A 141 3.36 4.85 10.70
N ARG A 142 3.44 3.52 10.57
CA ARG A 142 4.36 2.85 9.64
C ARG A 142 3.86 2.85 8.20
N GLY A 143 2.55 3.02 7.99
CA GLY A 143 1.93 3.11 6.66
C GLY A 143 2.41 4.28 5.80
N ARG A 144 3.02 5.32 6.39
CA ARG A 144 3.51 6.49 5.64
C ARG A 144 4.63 6.14 4.65
N GLU A 145 5.57 5.29 5.06
CA GLU A 145 6.66 4.88 4.18
C GLU A 145 6.15 3.98 3.05
N LEU A 146 5.22 3.08 3.39
CA LEU A 146 4.54 2.20 2.45
C LEU A 146 3.79 3.01 1.38
N LEU A 147 2.95 3.96 1.80
CA LEU A 147 2.21 4.86 0.92
C LEU A 147 3.15 5.59 -0.04
N ARG A 148 4.24 6.16 0.47
CA ARG A 148 5.23 6.89 -0.33
C ARG A 148 5.87 5.99 -1.37
N LYS A 149 6.35 4.81 -0.99
CA LYS A 149 6.98 3.85 -1.92
C LYS A 149 5.99 3.40 -3.00
N THR A 150 4.77 3.00 -2.60
CA THR A 150 3.73 2.55 -3.54
C THR A 150 3.36 3.65 -4.53
N PHE A 151 3.18 4.89 -4.04
CA PHE A 151 2.87 6.05 -4.86
C PHE A 151 3.95 6.27 -5.92
N PHE A 152 5.21 6.40 -5.52
CA PHE A 152 6.29 6.67 -6.48
C PHE A 152 6.50 5.53 -7.48
N ILE A 153 6.48 4.28 -7.04
CA ILE A 153 6.64 3.11 -7.93
C ILE A 153 5.53 3.06 -8.99
N SER A 154 4.30 3.43 -8.61
CA SER A 154 3.14 3.40 -9.50
C SER A 154 3.04 4.64 -10.41
N VAL A 155 3.41 5.81 -9.90
CA VAL A 155 3.16 7.10 -10.59
C VAL A 155 4.35 7.54 -11.44
N ILE A 156 5.59 7.18 -11.08
CA ILE A 156 6.78 7.52 -11.87
C ILE A 156 6.68 6.98 -13.32
N PRO A 157 6.33 5.70 -13.57
CA PRO A 157 6.18 5.19 -14.94
C PRO A 157 5.15 5.98 -15.75
N ASN A 158 4.03 6.37 -15.13
CA ASN A 158 2.99 7.18 -15.78
C ASN A 158 3.50 8.57 -16.16
N PHE A 159 4.23 9.25 -15.27
CA PHE A 159 4.84 10.56 -15.59
C PHE A 159 5.89 10.45 -16.68
N VAL A 160 6.75 9.42 -16.63
CA VAL A 160 7.76 9.17 -17.66
C VAL A 160 7.08 8.97 -19.01
N PHE A 161 6.01 8.18 -19.06
CA PHE A 161 5.25 7.96 -20.29
C PHE A 161 4.62 9.24 -20.84
N MET A 162 3.95 10.04 -20.00
CA MET A 162 3.39 11.33 -20.42
C MET A 162 4.49 12.29 -20.94
N TYR A 163 5.66 12.29 -20.30
CA TYR A 163 6.81 13.07 -20.74
C TYR A 163 7.30 12.60 -22.12
N LEU A 164 7.43 11.29 -22.37
CA LEU A 164 7.84 10.74 -23.67
C LEU A 164 6.90 11.18 -24.82
N ILE A 165 5.58 11.26 -24.55
CA ILE A 165 4.61 11.75 -25.55
C ILE A 165 4.79 13.25 -25.81
N ILE A 166 4.97 14.08 -24.77
CA ILE A 166 5.16 15.53 -24.92
C ILE A 166 6.42 15.86 -25.72
N PHE A 167 7.52 15.13 -25.47
CA PHE A 167 8.78 15.31 -26.20
C PHE A 167 8.77 14.67 -27.60
N LYS A 168 7.60 14.19 -28.06
CA LYS A 168 7.40 13.56 -29.37
C LYS A 168 8.34 12.38 -29.64
N LEU A 169 8.86 11.74 -28.59
CA LEU A 169 9.55 10.45 -28.70
C LEU A 169 8.57 9.35 -29.10
N ILE A 170 7.29 9.51 -28.71
CA ILE A 170 6.17 8.70 -29.15
C ILE A 170 5.23 9.58 -29.99
N PRO A 171 4.76 9.15 -31.18
CA PRO A 171 3.86 9.95 -32.00
C PRO A 171 2.54 10.20 -31.27
N HIS A 172 2.27 11.45 -30.90
CA HIS A 172 1.01 11.85 -30.24
C HIS A 172 -0.25 11.52 -31.06
N GLU A 173 -0.12 11.40 -32.39
CA GLU A 173 -1.22 11.06 -33.30
C GLU A 173 -1.83 9.69 -33.01
N TRP A 174 -1.03 8.76 -32.49
CA TRP A 174 -1.48 7.41 -32.14
C TRP A 174 -2.51 7.39 -31.02
N PHE A 175 -2.57 8.48 -30.25
CA PHE A 175 -3.47 8.60 -29.13
C PHE A 175 -4.62 9.58 -29.39
N GLN A 176 -4.75 10.14 -30.60
CA GLN A 176 -5.94 10.92 -30.93
C GLN A 176 -7.17 10.01 -31.08
N PRO A 177 -8.38 10.46 -30.70
CA PRO A 177 -8.69 11.74 -30.04
C PRO A 177 -8.50 11.74 -28.51
N LEU A 178 -8.19 10.59 -27.91
CA LEU A 178 -8.10 10.36 -26.46
C LEU A 178 -7.11 11.31 -25.73
N LEU A 179 -5.90 11.50 -26.26
CA LEU A 179 -4.83 12.31 -25.66
C LEU A 179 -4.56 13.56 -26.50
N ASN A 180 -5.51 14.50 -26.48
CA ASN A 180 -5.22 15.85 -26.94
C ASN A 180 -4.31 16.57 -25.94
N VAL A 181 -3.53 17.56 -26.39
CA VAL A 181 -2.57 18.30 -25.54
C VAL A 181 -3.21 18.88 -24.26
N PRO A 182 -4.41 19.49 -24.31
CA PRO A 182 -5.07 19.98 -23.09
C PRO A 182 -5.41 18.86 -22.10
N PHE A 183 -5.79 17.68 -22.61
CA PHE A 183 -6.12 16.52 -21.80
C PHE A 183 -4.87 15.96 -21.13
N MET A 184 -3.74 15.84 -21.85
CA MET A 184 -2.46 15.42 -21.28
C MET A 184 -2.00 16.34 -20.14
N VAL A 185 -2.12 17.66 -20.33
CA VAL A 185 -1.80 18.63 -19.28
C VAL A 185 -2.71 18.45 -18.06
N ALA A 186 -4.02 18.24 -18.27
CA ALA A 186 -4.95 17.93 -17.19
C ALA A 186 -4.56 16.64 -16.44
N CYS A 187 -4.20 15.57 -17.17
CA CYS A 187 -3.74 14.32 -16.56
C CYS A 187 -2.47 14.52 -15.73
N ILE A 188 -1.49 15.30 -16.19
CA ILE A 188 -0.26 15.61 -15.44
C ILE A 188 -0.60 16.33 -14.13
N VAL A 189 -1.44 17.37 -14.21
CA VAL A 189 -1.87 18.14 -13.04
C VAL A 189 -2.62 17.25 -12.06
N LEU A 190 -3.60 16.48 -12.52
CA LEU A 190 -4.36 15.55 -11.67
C LEU A 190 -3.46 14.47 -11.06
N THR A 191 -2.50 13.94 -11.82
CA THR A 191 -1.53 12.96 -11.32
C THR A 191 -0.67 13.55 -10.19
N ALA A 192 -0.30 14.83 -10.28
CA ALA A 192 0.37 15.53 -9.19
C ALA A 192 -0.53 15.69 -7.96
N PHE A 193 -1.84 15.91 -8.15
CA PHE A 193 -2.84 15.96 -7.09
C PHE A 193 -3.15 14.60 -6.45
N LEU A 194 -2.78 13.47 -7.05
CA LEU A 194 -3.00 12.16 -6.44
C LEU A 194 -2.25 12.02 -5.11
N TYR A 195 -1.02 12.53 -5.01
CA TYR A 195 -0.26 12.45 -3.76
C TYR A 195 -0.96 13.14 -2.58
N PRO A 196 -1.39 14.41 -2.67
CA PRO A 196 -2.12 15.05 -1.59
C PRO A 196 -3.46 14.37 -1.30
N VAL A 197 -4.17 13.86 -2.31
CA VAL A 197 -5.43 13.11 -2.12
C VAL A 197 -5.19 11.82 -1.32
N SER A 198 -4.22 11.01 -1.73
CA SER A 198 -3.84 9.79 -1.00
C SER A 198 -3.34 10.10 0.41
N TRP A 199 -2.65 11.23 0.60
CA TRP A 199 -2.21 11.68 1.91
C TRP A 199 -3.37 12.11 2.82
N ILE A 200 -4.41 12.75 2.27
CA ILE A 200 -5.64 13.07 3.00
C ILE A 200 -6.36 11.79 3.40
N GLY A 201 -6.51 10.84 2.47
CA GLY A 201 -7.05 9.51 2.75
C GLY A 201 -6.31 8.83 3.89
N TYR A 202 -4.97 8.78 3.82
CA TYR A 202 -4.10 8.22 4.87
C TYR A 202 -4.30 8.87 6.24
N ARG A 203 -4.37 10.20 6.29
CA ARG A 203 -4.64 10.90 7.55
C ARG A 203 -6.01 10.56 8.13
N TRP A 204 -7.00 10.35 7.27
CA TRP A 204 -8.34 9.97 7.70
C TRP A 204 -8.39 8.53 8.21
N GLY A 205 -7.84 7.58 7.44
CA GLY A 205 -7.76 6.17 7.85
C GLY A 205 -7.03 5.97 9.17
N ARG A 206 -5.92 6.68 9.36
CA ARG A 206 -5.16 6.63 10.62
C ARG A 206 -5.97 7.10 11.83
N LYS A 207 -6.85 8.10 11.67
CA LYS A 207 -7.72 8.57 12.75
C LYS A 207 -8.84 7.59 13.09
N ALA A 208 -9.24 6.75 12.14
CA ALA A 208 -10.29 5.74 12.34
C ALA A 208 -9.76 4.42 12.94
N SER A 209 -8.43 4.27 13.02
CA SER A 209 -7.76 3.12 13.65
C SER A 209 -7.46 3.31 15.14
N VAL A 210 -7.69 4.52 15.67
CA VAL A 210 -7.61 4.84 17.12
C VAL A 210 -9.02 4.78 17.68
#